data_AF-A0AAW4VDV1-F1
#
_entry.id   AF-A0AAW4VDV1-F1
#
_cell.length_a   1.000
_cell.length_b   1.000
_cell.length_c   1.000
_cell.angle_alpha   90.00
_cell.angle_beta   90.00
_cell.angle_gamma   90.00
#
_symmetry.space_group_name_H-M   'P 1'
#
loop_
_entity.id
_entity.type
_entity.pdbx_description
1 polymer ?
#
loop_
_entity_poly.entity_id
_entity_poly.type
_entity_poly.pdbx_seq_one_letter_code
_entity_poly.pdbx_strand_id
1 'polypeptide(L)'
;MEKSKKTLKMIGICIIGLVIVVAVNMLKKPEDPFKNPKDVGFRYQHIEEKNLLNNSENDTYFVYFYETGNKQCEEVNDDIKKTLSGNSNLYFFNIEDTTLKTGKDFDYKNVTDYKDITVKQVPMLIHVENKKIDHVYYKASDIKKALD
;
A
#
# COMPACT_ATOMS: atom_id res chain seq x y z
N MET A 1 10.06 -54.70 17.78
CA MET A 1 10.51 -53.29 17.76
C MET A 1 10.28 -52.56 16.42
N GLU A 2 9.80 -53.24 15.38
CA GLU A 2 9.68 -52.68 14.02
C GLU A 2 8.53 -51.68 13.84
N LYS A 3 7.39 -51.89 14.53
CA LYS A 3 6.24 -50.97 14.52
C LYS A 3 6.57 -49.57 15.08
N SER A 4 7.41 -49.49 16.12
CA SER A 4 7.75 -48.22 16.77
C SER A 4 8.62 -47.31 15.88
N LYS A 5 9.55 -47.87 15.10
CA LYS A 5 10.38 -47.11 14.14
C LYS A 5 9.57 -46.54 12.97
N LYS A 6 8.53 -47.26 12.49
CA LYS A 6 7.64 -46.76 11.42
C LYS A 6 6.76 -45.60 11.89
N THR A 7 6.20 -45.67 13.09
CA THR A 7 5.39 -44.58 13.68
C THR A 7 6.23 -43.34 13.96
N LEU A 8 7.46 -43.48 14.47
CA LEU A 8 8.35 -42.34 14.74
C LEU A 8 8.80 -41.65 13.43
N LYS A 9 9.11 -42.43 12.37
CA LYS A 9 9.42 -41.89 11.05
C LYS A 9 8.22 -41.15 10.42
N MET A 10 7.00 -41.66 10.62
CA MET A 10 5.78 -41.02 10.12
C MET A 10 5.48 -39.69 10.84
N ILE A 11 5.65 -39.64 12.17
CA ILE A 11 5.48 -38.41 12.96
C ILE A 11 6.56 -37.38 12.61
N GLY A 12 7.82 -37.79 12.42
CA GLY A 12 8.91 -36.91 12.02
C GLY A 12 8.67 -36.24 10.66
N ILE A 13 8.15 -36.97 9.68
CA ILE A 13 7.79 -36.42 8.36
C ILE A 13 6.63 -35.41 8.47
N CYS A 14 5.62 -35.68 9.29
CA CYS A 14 4.52 -34.72 9.52
C CYS A 14 4.99 -33.40 10.14
N ILE A 15 5.93 -33.46 11.10
CA ILE A 15 6.48 -32.26 11.75
C ILE A 15 7.34 -31.46 10.76
N ILE A 16 8.16 -32.14 9.95
CA ILE A 16 8.98 -31.49 8.91
C ILE A 16 8.08 -30.81 7.87
N GLY A 17 6.99 -31.44 7.45
CA GLY A 17 6.02 -30.83 6.52
C GLY A 17 5.39 -29.55 7.08
N LEU A 18 4.97 -29.56 8.34
CA LEU A 18 4.44 -28.38 9.03
C LEU A 18 5.47 -27.24 9.12
N VAL A 19 6.71 -27.54 9.47
CA VAL A 19 7.79 -26.55 9.55
C VAL A 19 8.08 -25.94 8.17
N ILE A 20 8.07 -26.74 7.11
CA ILE A 20 8.26 -26.24 5.74
C ILE A 20 7.11 -25.32 5.33
N VAL A 21 5.85 -25.66 5.62
CA VAL A 21 4.70 -24.80 5.29
C VAL A 21 4.79 -23.46 6.00
N VAL A 22 5.14 -23.45 7.30
CA VAL A 22 5.33 -22.22 8.06
C VAL A 22 6.48 -21.38 7.48
N ALA A 23 7.62 -22.02 7.19
CA ALA A 23 8.77 -21.33 6.61
C ALA A 23 8.47 -20.73 5.23
N VAL A 24 7.79 -21.49 4.36
CA VAL A 24 7.38 -21.01 3.03
C VAL A 24 6.37 -19.85 3.16
N ASN A 25 5.46 -19.90 4.14
CA ASN A 25 4.51 -18.82 4.36
C ASN A 25 5.18 -17.54 4.88
N MET A 26 6.23 -17.67 5.70
CA MET A 26 7.06 -16.53 6.14
C MET A 26 7.97 -15.98 5.03
N LEU A 27 8.32 -16.80 4.03
CA LEU A 27 9.14 -16.39 2.89
C LEU A 27 8.33 -15.73 1.76
N LYS A 28 7.01 -15.93 1.73
CA LYS A 28 6.16 -15.24 0.76
C LYS A 28 6.18 -13.75 1.06
N LYS A 29 6.59 -12.96 0.06
CA LYS A 29 6.39 -11.52 0.12
C LYS A 29 4.89 -11.23 0.27
N PRO A 30 4.50 -10.23 1.08
CA PRO A 30 3.12 -9.80 1.14
C PRO A 30 2.63 -9.45 -0.27
N GLU A 31 1.39 -9.81 -0.58
CA GLU A 31 0.77 -9.43 -1.85
C GLU A 31 0.41 -7.95 -1.82
N ASP A 32 0.62 -7.25 -2.94
CA ASP A 32 0.23 -5.84 -3.07
C ASP A 32 -1.30 -5.72 -2.92
N PRO A 33 -1.79 -5.02 -1.89
CA PRO A 33 -3.21 -4.95 -1.54
C PRO A 33 -4.05 -4.21 -2.58
N PHE A 34 -3.43 -3.40 -3.45
CA PHE A 34 -4.08 -2.62 -4.50
C PHE A 34 -3.68 -3.10 -5.90
N LYS A 35 -3.08 -4.29 -6.02
CA LYS A 35 -2.79 -4.86 -7.33
C LYS A 35 -4.08 -5.15 -8.11
N ASN A 36 -4.13 -4.64 -9.34
CA ASN A 36 -5.25 -4.90 -10.23
C ASN A 36 -5.35 -6.37 -10.65
N PRO A 37 -6.50 -7.04 -10.45
CA PRO A 37 -6.70 -8.41 -10.93
C PRO A 37 -6.84 -8.43 -12.46
N LYS A 38 -6.44 -9.53 -13.10
CA LYS A 38 -6.46 -9.65 -14.57
C LYS A 38 -7.86 -9.80 -15.15
N ASP A 39 -8.78 -10.40 -14.39
CA ASP A 39 -10.06 -10.91 -14.90
C ASP A 39 -11.30 -10.32 -14.19
N VAL A 40 -11.17 -9.16 -13.53
CA VAL A 40 -12.31 -8.45 -12.94
C VAL A 40 -12.45 -7.05 -13.54
N GLY A 41 -13.69 -6.56 -13.62
CA GLY A 41 -14.00 -5.23 -14.17
C GLY A 41 -13.60 -4.07 -13.25
N PHE A 42 -13.38 -4.33 -11.96
CA PHE A 42 -12.94 -3.32 -10.99
C PHE A 42 -11.42 -3.14 -11.02
N ARG A 43 -10.96 -1.88 -11.10
CA ARG A 43 -9.53 -1.55 -11.09
C ARG A 43 -9.24 -0.38 -10.16
N TYR A 44 -8.24 -0.55 -9.31
CA TYR A 44 -7.59 0.51 -8.57
C TYR A 44 -6.90 1.45 -9.56
N GLN A 45 -7.10 2.75 -9.38
CA GLN A 45 -6.47 3.78 -10.18
C GLN A 45 -5.06 4.02 -9.66
N HIS A 46 -4.04 3.57 -10.38
CA HIS A 46 -2.66 3.87 -10.02
C HIS A 46 -2.20 5.13 -10.74
N ILE A 47 -1.41 5.95 -10.05
CA ILE A 47 -0.81 7.16 -10.62
C ILE A 47 0.69 6.97 -10.81
N GLU A 48 1.21 7.45 -11.93
CA GLU A 48 2.66 7.47 -12.17
C GLU A 48 3.30 8.60 -11.36
N GLU A 49 4.55 8.41 -10.93
CA GLU A 49 5.29 9.37 -10.10
C GLU A 49 5.29 10.79 -10.71
N LYS A 50 5.55 10.90 -12.02
CA LYS A 50 5.57 12.19 -12.75
C LYS A 50 4.22 12.90 -12.78
N ASN A 51 3.13 12.18 -12.53
CA ASN A 51 1.76 12.70 -12.60
C ASN A 51 1.19 13.02 -11.21
N LEU A 52 1.94 12.82 -10.12
CA LEU A 52 1.47 13.03 -8.74
C LEU A 52 0.85 14.39 -8.46
N LEU A 53 1.27 15.44 -9.19
CA LEU A 53 0.70 16.79 -9.10
C LEU A 53 -0.02 17.22 -10.37
N ASN A 54 0.06 16.45 -11.45
CA ASN A 54 -0.47 16.84 -12.75
C ASN A 54 -1.25 15.69 -13.38
N ASN A 55 -2.25 15.21 -12.65
CA ASN A 55 -3.24 14.32 -13.21
C ASN A 55 -4.13 15.09 -14.20
N SER A 56 -4.28 14.55 -15.42
CA SER A 56 -5.05 15.18 -16.49
C SER A 56 -6.56 15.02 -16.36
N GLU A 57 -7.01 14.12 -15.49
CA GLU A 57 -8.42 13.72 -15.43
C GLU A 57 -9.25 14.55 -14.45
N ASN A 58 -8.64 15.06 -13.38
CA ASN A 58 -9.33 15.76 -12.30
C ASN A 58 -8.48 16.91 -11.74
N ASP A 59 -9.09 18.07 -11.51
CA ASP A 59 -8.43 19.22 -10.87
C ASP A 59 -8.27 19.04 -9.35
N THR A 60 -9.07 18.15 -8.75
CA THR A 60 -9.04 17.82 -7.32
C THR A 60 -9.07 16.31 -7.11
N TYR A 61 -8.06 15.77 -6.43
CA TYR A 61 -7.89 14.33 -6.22
C TYR A 61 -7.02 14.02 -5.00
N PHE A 62 -7.15 12.80 -4.51
CA PHE A 62 -6.30 12.25 -3.47
C PHE A 62 -5.29 11.28 -4.05
N VAL A 63 -4.08 11.26 -3.49
CA VAL A 63 -3.09 10.20 -3.76
C VAL A 63 -2.69 9.53 -2.46
N TYR A 64 -2.93 8.22 -2.39
CA TYR A 64 -2.57 7.37 -1.26
C TYR A 64 -1.22 6.68 -1.53
N PHE A 65 -0.23 7.06 -0.74
CA PHE A 65 1.11 6.52 -0.71
C PHE A 65 1.15 5.35 0.27
N TYR A 66 1.55 4.18 -0.22
CA TYR A 66 1.62 2.95 0.57
C TYR A 66 2.85 2.12 0.22
N GLU A 67 3.17 1.19 1.10
CA GLU A 67 4.24 0.19 0.91
C GLU A 67 3.66 -1.19 1.22
N THR A 68 3.98 -2.18 0.37
CA THR A 68 3.49 -3.54 0.54
C THR A 68 4.05 -4.18 1.82
N GLY A 69 3.17 -4.77 2.64
CA GLY A 69 3.57 -5.37 3.92
C GLY A 69 3.86 -4.39 5.05
N ASN A 70 3.63 -3.09 4.85
CA ASN A 70 3.73 -2.12 5.91
C ASN A 70 2.53 -2.23 6.86
N LYS A 71 2.80 -2.52 8.14
CA LYS A 71 1.74 -2.74 9.15
C LYS A 71 0.78 -1.56 9.32
N GLN A 72 1.29 -0.32 9.23
CA GLN A 72 0.42 0.86 9.35
C GLN A 72 -0.46 1.01 8.11
N CYS A 73 0.04 0.67 6.92
CA CYS A 73 -0.81 0.62 5.73
C CYS A 73 -1.88 -0.48 5.86
N GLU A 74 -1.51 -1.67 6.34
CA GLU A 74 -2.43 -2.80 6.53
C GLU A 74 -3.65 -2.44 7.39
N GLU A 75 -3.45 -1.64 8.46
CA GLU A 75 -4.53 -1.17 9.33
C GLU A 75 -5.57 -0.29 8.61
N VAL A 76 -5.20 0.40 7.53
CA VAL A 76 -6.05 1.39 6.83
C VAL A 76 -6.55 0.88 5.49
N ASN A 77 -5.89 -0.10 4.89
CA ASN A 77 -6.18 -0.58 3.53
C ASN A 77 -7.63 -1.07 3.38
N ASP A 78 -8.19 -1.73 4.39
CA ASP A 78 -9.57 -2.22 4.34
C ASP A 78 -10.61 -1.08 4.34
N ASP A 79 -10.33 0.01 5.06
CA ASP A 79 -11.19 1.18 5.07
C ASP A 79 -11.07 1.93 3.73
N ILE A 80 -9.85 2.11 3.21
CA ILE A 80 -9.62 2.71 1.89
C ILE A 80 -10.33 1.94 0.77
N LYS A 81 -10.27 0.60 0.81
CA LYS A 81 -10.97 -0.25 -0.18
C LYS A 81 -12.48 -0.03 -0.18
N LYS A 82 -13.09 0.21 0.98
CA LYS A 82 -14.54 0.49 1.07
C LYS A 82 -14.87 1.85 0.45
N THR A 83 -14.05 2.87 0.71
CA THR A 83 -14.24 4.22 0.16
C THR A 83 -14.24 4.23 -1.37
N LEU A 84 -13.45 3.37 -2.03
CA LEU A 84 -13.39 3.30 -3.50
C LEU A 84 -14.71 2.94 -4.16
N SER A 85 -15.64 2.34 -3.42
CA SER A 85 -16.97 2.07 -3.95
C SER A 85 -17.78 3.35 -4.19
N GLY A 86 -17.31 4.52 -3.71
CA GLY A 86 -17.97 5.82 -3.88
C GLY A 86 -17.09 6.98 -4.38
N ASN A 87 -15.75 6.88 -4.36
CA ASN A 87 -14.85 8.00 -4.69
C ASN A 87 -14.04 7.74 -5.97
N SER A 88 -14.33 8.48 -7.05
CA SER A 88 -13.63 8.38 -8.35
C SER A 88 -12.25 9.02 -8.39
N ASN A 89 -11.89 9.82 -7.37
CA ASN A 89 -10.72 10.70 -7.40
C ASN A 89 -9.61 10.25 -6.43
N LEU A 90 -9.56 8.96 -6.07
CA LEU A 90 -8.51 8.39 -5.21
C LEU A 90 -7.55 7.55 -6.06
N TYR A 91 -6.28 7.94 -6.05
CA TYR A 91 -5.21 7.25 -6.77
C TYR A 91 -4.24 6.57 -5.81
N PHE A 92 -3.68 5.45 -6.24
CA PHE A 92 -2.76 4.61 -5.47
C PHE A 92 -1.33 4.77 -5.98
N PHE A 93 -0.41 5.07 -5.08
CA PHE A 93 1.01 5.18 -5.36
C PHE A 93 1.80 4.25 -4.42
N ASN A 94 2.33 3.16 -4.97
CA ASN A 94 3.22 2.28 -4.23
C ASN A 94 4.63 2.89 -4.22
N ILE A 95 5.21 3.08 -3.04
CA ILE A 95 6.52 3.71 -2.88
C ILE A 95 7.70 2.75 -3.08
N GLU A 96 7.48 1.44 -3.26
CA GLU A 96 8.56 0.43 -3.31
C GLU A 96 9.65 0.72 -4.38
N ASP A 97 9.26 1.31 -5.52
CA ASP A 97 10.17 1.62 -6.64
C ASP A 97 10.25 3.14 -6.95
N THR A 98 9.93 4.00 -5.97
CA THR A 98 9.91 5.47 -6.19
C THR A 98 11.31 6.10 -6.22
N THR A 99 11.45 7.20 -6.97
CA THR A 99 12.65 8.06 -6.92
C THR A 99 12.49 9.29 -6.02
N LEU A 100 11.32 9.43 -5.37
CA LEU A 100 11.03 10.52 -4.45
C LEU A 100 11.96 10.50 -3.24
N LYS A 101 12.18 11.69 -2.68
CA LYS A 101 13.00 11.85 -1.47
C LYS A 101 12.27 11.23 -0.28
N THR A 102 13.00 10.51 0.57
CA THR A 102 12.53 10.14 1.92
C THR A 102 13.18 11.07 2.94
N GLY A 103 12.42 11.54 3.93
CA GLY A 103 12.91 12.57 4.84
C GLY A 103 12.06 12.71 6.10
N LYS A 104 12.52 13.50 7.07
CA LYS A 104 11.79 13.69 8.35
C LYS A 104 10.72 14.79 8.27
N ASP A 105 10.90 15.72 7.35
CA ASP A 105 10.06 16.90 7.16
C ASP A 105 9.64 17.02 5.71
N PHE A 106 8.42 17.51 5.51
CA PHE A 106 7.86 17.77 4.18
C PHE A 106 7.12 19.11 4.18
N ASP A 107 7.77 20.14 3.62
CA ASP A 107 7.15 21.45 3.40
C ASP A 107 6.37 21.46 2.09
N TYR A 108 5.18 20.87 2.12
CA TYR A 108 4.36 20.64 0.94
C TYR A 108 3.82 21.92 0.29
N LYS A 109 3.77 23.05 1.03
CA LYS A 109 3.16 24.31 0.57
C LYS A 109 3.90 24.96 -0.60
N ASN A 110 5.21 24.69 -0.70
CA ASN A 110 6.08 25.25 -1.73
C ASN A 110 6.36 24.27 -2.87
N VAL A 111 5.73 23.09 -2.85
CA VAL A 111 5.95 22.06 -3.85
C VAL A 111 5.21 22.43 -5.13
N THR A 112 5.97 22.61 -6.21
CA THR A 112 5.45 22.86 -7.56
C THR A 112 5.84 21.77 -8.56
N ASP A 113 6.79 20.91 -8.20
CA ASP A 113 7.25 19.76 -8.98
C ASP A 113 7.12 18.49 -8.13
N TYR A 114 6.69 17.39 -8.74
CA TYR A 114 6.55 16.11 -8.07
C TYR A 114 7.85 15.61 -7.44
N LYS A 115 9.01 15.97 -8.01
CA LYS A 115 10.35 15.58 -7.50
C LYS A 115 10.68 16.19 -6.14
N ASP A 116 9.97 17.24 -5.75
CA ASP A 116 10.13 17.89 -4.45
C ASP A 116 9.19 17.33 -3.38
N ILE A 117 8.32 16.38 -3.76
CA ILE A 117 7.56 15.59 -2.78
C ILE A 117 8.54 14.78 -1.93
N THR A 118 8.37 14.86 -0.62
CA THR A 118 9.13 14.08 0.35
C THR A 118 8.19 13.11 1.06
N VAL A 119 8.46 11.82 0.90
CA VAL A 119 7.75 10.77 1.64
C VAL A 119 8.32 10.72 3.06
N LYS A 120 7.55 11.27 4.01
CA LYS A 120 7.94 11.28 5.43
C LYS A 120 7.78 9.91 6.09
N GLN A 121 6.65 9.29 5.80
CA GLN A 121 6.24 7.98 6.29
C GLN A 121 5.14 7.47 5.38
N VAL A 122 4.85 6.17 5.49
CA VAL A 122 3.63 5.56 4.96
C VAL A 122 2.83 4.95 6.11
N PRO A 123 1.49 4.95 6.04
CA PRO A 123 0.67 5.53 4.98
C PRO A 123 0.74 7.06 4.96
N MET A 124 0.62 7.63 3.76
CA MET A 124 0.52 9.07 3.55
C MET A 124 -0.56 9.33 2.50
N LEU A 125 -1.45 10.28 2.77
CA LEU A 125 -2.45 10.72 1.80
C LEU A 125 -2.20 12.19 1.50
N ILE A 126 -2.07 12.55 0.23
CA ILE A 126 -2.08 13.96 -0.17
C ILE A 126 -3.41 14.29 -0.83
N HIS A 127 -3.91 15.48 -0.57
CA HIS A 127 -4.97 16.08 -1.34
C HIS A 127 -4.35 17.10 -2.30
N VAL A 128 -4.57 16.91 -3.58
CA VAL A 128 -4.09 17.79 -4.64
C VAL A 128 -5.27 18.56 -5.19
N GLU A 129 -5.15 19.87 -5.23
CA GLU A 129 -6.12 20.78 -5.83
C GLU A 129 -5.37 21.78 -6.73
N ASN A 130 -5.85 21.95 -7.96
CA ASN A 130 -5.27 22.87 -8.94
C ASN A 130 -3.74 22.67 -9.10
N LYS A 131 -3.32 21.40 -9.14
CA LYS A 131 -1.92 20.95 -9.28
C LYS A 131 -1.00 21.29 -8.10
N LYS A 132 -1.58 21.64 -6.95
CA LYS A 132 -0.85 21.93 -5.72
C LYS A 132 -1.33 21.02 -4.61
N ILE A 133 -0.44 20.70 -3.67
CA ILE A 133 -0.82 19.96 -2.48
C ILE A 133 -1.51 20.93 -1.53
N ASP A 134 -2.79 20.72 -1.27
CA ASP A 134 -3.56 21.49 -0.29
C ASP A 134 -3.37 20.92 1.13
N HIS A 135 -3.40 19.59 1.24
CA HIS A 135 -3.30 18.91 2.53
C HIS A 135 -2.48 17.62 2.47
N VAL A 136 -1.90 17.25 3.60
CA VAL A 136 -1.19 15.97 3.79
C VAL A 136 -1.63 15.32 5.09
N TYR A 137 -2.02 14.05 5.02
CA TYR A 137 -2.43 13.23 6.15
C TYR A 137 -1.46 12.07 6.35
N TYR A 138 -1.13 11.78 7.60
CA TYR A 138 -0.21 10.70 7.98
C TYR A 138 -0.83 9.68 8.94
N LYS A 139 -1.87 10.08 9.69
CA LYS A 139 -2.52 9.21 10.64
C LYS A 139 -3.66 8.46 9.97
N ALA A 140 -3.73 7.17 10.21
CA ALA A 140 -4.82 6.29 9.80
C ALA A 140 -6.22 6.91 10.02
N SER A 141 -6.45 7.45 11.22
CA SER A 141 -7.73 8.06 11.59
C SER A 141 -8.09 9.28 10.75
N ASP A 142 -7.10 10.06 10.36
CA ASP A 142 -7.31 11.31 9.63
C ASP A 142 -7.47 11.03 8.13
N ILE A 143 -6.72 10.05 7.61
CA ILE A 143 -6.89 9.50 6.27
C ILE A 143 -8.32 8.97 6.10
N LYS A 144 -8.81 8.19 7.07
CA LYS A 144 -10.19 7.68 7.05
C LYS A 144 -11.21 8.81 6.98
N LYS A 145 -11.11 9.80 7.87
CA LYS A 145 -12.03 10.95 7.91
C LYS A 145 -11.97 11.82 6.66
N ALA A 146 -10.82 11.91 5.99
CA ALA A 146 -10.69 12.67 4.75
C ALA A 146 -11.35 11.98 3.56
N LEU A 147 -11.55 10.66 3.66
CA LEU A 147 -12.08 9.81 2.61
C LEU A 147 -13.57 9.46 2.80
N ASP A 148 -14.07 9.46 4.04
CA ASP A 148 -15.49 9.31 4.40
C ASP A 148 -16.38 10.43 3.81
#